data_AF-A0A1Q6ZRQ2-F1
#
_entry.id   AF-A0A1Q6ZRQ2-F1
#
_cell.length_a   1.000
_cell.length_b   1.000
_cell.length_c   1.000
_cell.angle_alpha   90.00
_cell.angle_beta   90.00
_cell.angle_gamma   90.00
#
_symmetry.space_group_name_H-M   'P 1'
#
loop_
_entity.id
_entity.type
_entity.pdbx_description
1 polymer ?
#
loop_
_entity_poly.entity_id
_entity_poly.type
_entity_poly.pdbx_seq_one_letter_code
_entity_poly.pdbx_strand_id
1 'polypeptide(L)'
;MLLVLCTLPAWLEPVPSGPEDESVFVKNLRPDQQESLLYVWTSDADAKQPDFLTVVDADPKSSGYGKILTTVPTGSTVDNEAHHFGYTVNADRIFAGGLVSNRLFIYDVKTDPRHPALIKTIPDLGAISGYTGPHTYYAVPGGVMIAMLGSKDGTGPGALVRLDEQGNFVSALPAPNRPDDPGYMYDVGVKPELNRMVTSSWTHPHHFRGNPIAPENVGDAVVVWDWKAGKVLQVEHLDKMPLEVRWQHGPAARGGFINCAGASTIWYWEDKGGKLAFTRVIQLPASSTPADVRISYDNRLLYVSLFTGNAVQ
;
A
#
# COMPACT_ATOMS: atom_id res chain seq x y z
N MET A 1 4.85 -43.11 39.08
CA MET A 1 4.55 -42.82 37.66
C MET A 1 5.54 -41.74 37.23
N LEU A 2 6.55 -42.12 36.44
CA LEU A 2 7.69 -41.27 36.07
C LEU A 2 7.26 -40.40 34.87
N LEU A 3 7.24 -39.07 35.02
CA LEU A 3 7.05 -38.17 33.88
C LEU A 3 8.40 -37.93 33.20
N VAL A 4 8.54 -38.42 31.97
CA VAL A 4 9.67 -38.09 31.08
C VAL A 4 9.32 -36.80 30.36
N LEU A 5 10.02 -35.71 30.67
CA LEU A 5 10.03 -34.51 29.82
C LEU A 5 11.02 -34.75 28.67
N CYS A 6 10.49 -34.99 27.47
CA CYS A 6 11.25 -34.87 26.24
C CYS A 6 11.34 -33.40 25.85
N THR A 7 12.44 -32.73 26.17
CA THR A 7 12.81 -31.47 25.55
C THR A 7 13.34 -31.76 24.15
N LEU A 8 12.54 -31.47 23.12
CA LEU A 8 13.05 -31.40 21.76
C LEU A 8 13.95 -30.15 21.65
N PRO A 9 15.20 -30.26 21.19
CA PRO A 9 16.01 -29.10 20.89
C PRO A 9 15.36 -28.37 19.71
N ALA A 10 14.97 -27.10 19.92
CA ALA A 10 14.62 -26.20 18.84
C ALA A 10 15.88 -25.90 18.05
N TRP A 11 16.13 -26.70 17.02
CA TRP A 11 17.05 -26.34 15.95
C TRP A 11 16.38 -25.22 15.17
N LEU A 12 16.69 -23.97 15.52
CA LEU A 12 16.48 -22.82 14.66
C LEU A 12 17.44 -22.97 13.48
N GLU A 13 17.02 -23.71 12.46
CA GLU A 13 17.66 -23.57 11.15
C GLU A 13 17.50 -22.12 10.70
N PRO A 14 18.56 -21.46 10.18
CA PRO A 14 18.41 -20.14 9.61
C PRO A 14 17.35 -20.22 8.50
N VAL A 15 16.27 -19.45 8.66
CA VAL A 15 15.25 -19.29 7.63
C VAL A 15 15.98 -18.85 6.36
N PRO A 16 15.81 -19.57 5.22
CA PRO A 16 16.40 -19.16 3.96
C PRO A 16 16.02 -17.70 3.68
N SER A 17 17.00 -16.88 3.30
CA SER A 17 16.79 -15.49 2.93
C SER A 17 15.69 -15.43 1.87
N GLY A 18 14.53 -14.89 2.23
CA GLY A 18 13.48 -14.60 1.28
C GLY A 18 14.02 -13.65 0.20
N PRO A 19 13.48 -13.69 -1.02
CA PRO A 19 13.88 -12.76 -2.07
C PRO A 19 13.55 -11.30 -1.71
N GLU A 20 14.27 -10.35 -2.34
CA GLU A 20 14.21 -8.90 -2.09
C GLU A 20 12.78 -8.30 -2.20
N ASP A 21 12.39 -7.61 -1.12
CA ASP A 21 11.38 -6.56 -0.86
C ASP A 21 9.95 -6.57 -1.42
N GLU A 22 9.02 -6.04 -0.61
CA GLU A 22 7.62 -5.71 -0.96
C GLU A 22 7.51 -4.69 -2.10
N SER A 23 8.51 -3.80 -2.21
CA SER A 23 8.74 -3.00 -3.41
C SER A 23 10.08 -3.42 -4.00
N VAL A 24 10.01 -4.16 -5.10
CA VAL A 24 11.12 -4.65 -5.94
C VAL A 24 12.19 -3.62 -6.34
N PHE A 25 11.99 -2.34 -6.03
CA PHE A 25 12.93 -1.26 -6.34
C PHE A 25 13.63 -0.68 -5.12
N VAL A 26 13.16 -0.94 -3.90
CA VAL A 26 13.80 -0.43 -2.68
C VAL A 26 15.11 -1.20 -2.44
N LYS A 27 16.17 -0.49 -2.05
CA LYS A 27 17.53 -1.05 -1.95
C LYS A 27 18.10 -1.16 -0.54
N ASN A 28 17.62 -0.31 0.37
CA ASN A 28 18.22 -0.13 1.70
C ASN A 28 17.35 -0.71 2.82
N LEU A 29 16.32 -1.47 2.46
CA LEU A 29 15.58 -2.35 3.36
C LEU A 29 15.86 -3.75 2.83
N ARG A 30 16.38 -4.65 3.67
CA ARG A 30 16.64 -6.02 3.23
C ARG A 30 15.81 -6.97 4.07
N PRO A 31 15.20 -8.01 3.46
CA PRO A 31 14.33 -8.94 4.17
C PRO A 31 15.08 -9.80 5.21
N ASP A 32 16.41 -9.87 5.13
CA ASP A 32 17.26 -10.60 6.08
C ASP A 32 17.69 -9.74 7.29
N GLN A 33 17.33 -8.47 7.32
CA GLN A 33 17.68 -7.55 8.40
C GLN A 33 16.47 -7.31 9.30
N GLN A 34 16.67 -7.49 10.60
CA GLN A 34 15.70 -7.05 11.60
C GLN A 34 15.67 -5.52 11.64
N GLU A 35 14.52 -4.93 11.39
CA GLU A 35 14.32 -3.49 11.50
C GLU A 35 14.37 -3.05 12.97
N SER A 36 15.05 -1.93 13.23
CA SER A 36 15.13 -1.33 14.57
C SER A 36 14.14 -0.20 14.80
N LEU A 37 13.43 0.24 13.76
CA LEU A 37 12.48 1.35 13.79
C LEU A 37 11.23 0.99 13.01
N LEU A 38 10.07 1.42 13.51
CA LEU A 38 8.80 1.37 12.81
C LEU A 38 8.27 2.79 12.64
N TYR A 39 8.06 3.20 11.40
CA TYR A 39 7.39 4.45 11.07
C TYR A 39 5.89 4.21 10.91
N VAL A 40 5.06 5.06 11.52
CA VAL A 40 3.60 4.96 11.44
C VAL A 40 3.03 6.31 11.02
N TRP A 41 2.29 6.32 9.90
CA TRP A 41 1.54 7.49 9.47
C TRP A 41 0.27 7.61 10.31
N THR A 42 0.16 8.68 11.10
CA THR A 42 -0.76 8.72 12.24
C THR A 42 -1.71 9.90 12.14
N SER A 43 -3.01 9.62 12.16
CA SER A 43 -4.05 10.63 12.29
C SER A 43 -4.22 11.06 13.74
N ASP A 44 -4.44 12.36 13.98
CA ASP A 44 -4.84 12.83 15.30
C ASP A 44 -6.27 12.36 15.63
N ALA A 45 -6.43 11.71 16.79
CA ALA A 45 -7.65 10.97 17.09
C ALA A 45 -8.90 11.85 17.24
N ASP A 46 -8.74 13.11 17.66
CA ASP A 46 -9.84 14.07 17.77
C ASP A 46 -9.79 15.20 16.73
N ALA A 47 -8.90 15.08 15.74
CA ALA A 47 -8.68 16.01 14.64
C ALA A 47 -8.50 17.47 15.08
N LYS A 48 -7.90 17.70 16.26
CA LYS A 48 -7.57 19.04 16.77
C LYS A 48 -6.11 19.40 16.54
N GLN A 49 -5.24 18.42 16.47
CA GLN A 49 -3.82 18.59 16.19
C GLN A 49 -3.49 18.13 14.77
N PRO A 50 -2.35 18.58 14.21
CA PRO A 50 -1.89 18.07 12.95
C PRO A 50 -1.63 16.56 13.02
N ASP A 51 -1.99 15.84 11.96
CA ASP A 51 -1.50 14.49 11.72
C ASP A 51 0.03 14.47 11.71
N PHE A 52 0.63 13.31 11.98
CA PHE A 52 2.06 13.22 12.26
C PHE A 52 2.68 11.88 11.85
N LEU A 53 3.98 11.92 11.56
CA LEU A 53 4.80 10.73 11.43
C LEU A 53 5.27 10.29 12.82
N THR A 54 4.91 9.08 13.24
CA THR A 54 5.37 8.47 14.49
C THR A 54 6.57 7.57 14.24
N VAL A 55 7.59 7.65 15.08
CA VAL A 55 8.71 6.71 15.09
C VAL A 55 8.65 5.87 16.35
N VAL A 56 8.55 4.56 16.20
CA VAL A 56 8.51 3.58 17.30
C VAL A 56 9.82 2.79 17.33
N ASP A 57 10.35 2.56 18.53
CA ASP A 57 11.50 1.66 18.71
C ASP A 57 11.06 0.22 18.48
N ALA A 58 11.57 -0.39 17.41
CA ALA A 58 11.24 -1.76 17.01
C ALA A 58 12.37 -2.75 17.32
N ASP A 59 13.47 -2.32 17.94
CA ASP A 59 14.55 -3.22 18.34
C ASP A 59 14.17 -3.97 19.64
N PRO A 60 13.95 -5.30 19.61
CA PRO A 60 13.59 -6.07 20.79
C PRO A 60 14.69 -6.10 21.87
N LYS A 61 15.92 -5.68 21.54
CA LYS A 61 17.04 -5.54 22.48
C LYS A 61 17.09 -4.16 23.14
N SER A 62 16.35 -3.18 22.63
CA SER A 62 16.27 -1.84 23.21
C SER A 62 15.48 -1.86 24.51
N SER A 63 15.96 -1.14 25.53
CA SER A 63 15.17 -0.90 26.76
C SER A 63 13.90 -0.08 26.50
N GLY A 64 13.81 0.57 25.34
CA GLY A 64 12.66 1.34 24.86
C GLY A 64 11.78 0.59 23.87
N TYR A 65 11.97 -0.72 23.66
CA TYR A 65 11.18 -1.50 22.69
C TYR A 65 9.66 -1.25 22.85
N GLY A 66 9.00 -0.95 21.72
CA GLY A 66 7.57 -0.64 21.66
C GLY A 66 7.19 0.75 22.16
N LYS A 67 8.16 1.64 22.42
CA LYS A 67 7.90 3.04 22.79
C LYS A 67 8.04 3.97 21.60
N ILE A 68 7.26 5.04 21.62
CA ILE A 68 7.41 6.17 20.70
C ILE A 68 8.72 6.88 21.04
N LEU A 69 9.58 7.02 20.03
CA LEU A 69 10.84 7.75 20.11
C LEU A 69 10.61 9.23 19.78
N THR A 70 9.86 9.50 18.71
CA THR A 70 9.52 10.85 18.30
C THR A 70 8.21 10.88 17.51
N THR A 71 7.62 12.07 17.43
CA THR A 71 6.52 12.38 16.52
C THR A 71 6.86 13.65 15.76
N VAL A 72 6.56 13.66 14.45
CA VAL A 72 6.88 14.79 13.57
C VAL A 72 5.60 15.28 12.90
N PRO A 73 4.99 16.36 13.41
CA PRO A 73 3.72 16.86 12.92
C PRO A 73 3.84 17.44 11.51
N THR A 74 2.76 17.34 10.75
CA THR A 74 2.61 17.97 9.43
C THR A 74 2.57 19.50 9.50
N GLY A 75 2.30 20.05 10.67
CA GLY A 75 2.14 21.49 10.91
C GLY A 75 0.82 22.07 10.43
N SER A 76 -0.15 21.24 10.01
CA SER A 76 -1.47 21.67 9.55
C SER A 76 -2.59 20.89 10.24
N THR A 77 -3.58 21.58 10.80
CA THR A 77 -4.78 20.98 11.43
C THR A 77 -5.91 20.75 10.43
N VAL A 78 -5.62 20.74 9.14
CA VAL A 78 -6.63 20.30 8.15
C VAL A 78 -6.81 18.80 8.30
N ASP A 79 -8.03 18.33 8.03
CA ASP A 79 -8.32 16.90 7.97
C ASP A 79 -7.55 16.28 6.80
N ASN A 80 -6.34 15.77 7.06
CA ASN A 80 -5.57 15.09 6.03
C ASN A 80 -6.11 13.69 5.82
N GLU A 81 -6.54 13.02 6.88
CA GLU A 81 -6.78 11.58 6.91
C GLU A 81 -5.47 10.88 6.55
N ALA A 82 -4.60 10.75 7.56
CA ALA A 82 -3.34 10.03 7.41
C ALA A 82 -3.62 8.55 7.14
N HIS A 83 -3.37 8.13 5.89
CA HIS A 83 -3.76 6.82 5.39
C HIS A 83 -2.56 5.95 5.02
N HIS A 84 -1.98 6.20 3.85
CA HIS A 84 -0.84 5.46 3.30
C HIS A 84 0.37 6.39 3.14
N PHE A 85 1.54 5.79 3.11
CA PHE A 85 2.83 6.44 2.88
C PHE A 85 3.79 5.43 2.25
N GLY A 86 4.93 5.90 1.74
CA GLY A 86 5.94 5.02 1.16
C GLY A 86 7.30 5.68 1.04
N TYR A 87 8.32 4.86 0.83
CA TYR A 87 9.69 5.31 0.67
C TYR A 87 10.01 5.71 -0.78
N THR A 88 11.09 6.47 -0.94
CA THR A 88 11.87 6.50 -2.18
C THR A 88 12.67 5.21 -2.36
N VAL A 89 13.21 4.96 -3.56
CA VAL A 89 14.04 3.77 -3.88
C VAL A 89 15.21 3.57 -2.92
N ASN A 90 15.83 4.66 -2.44
CA ASN A 90 16.94 4.59 -1.51
C ASN A 90 16.51 4.51 -0.03
N ALA A 91 15.21 4.44 0.25
CA ALA A 91 14.65 4.54 1.60
C ALA A 91 15.21 5.73 2.42
N ASP A 92 15.58 6.82 1.74
CA ASP A 92 16.16 8.02 2.36
C ASP A 92 15.11 9.10 2.63
N ARG A 93 13.94 8.97 2.01
CA ARG A 93 12.79 9.85 2.22
C ARG A 93 11.52 9.04 2.33
N ILE A 94 10.60 9.57 3.12
CA ILE A 94 9.22 9.13 3.20
C ILE A 94 8.34 10.16 2.49
N PHE A 95 7.45 9.67 1.63
CA PHE A 95 6.36 10.41 1.01
C PHE A 95 5.07 9.95 1.68
N ALA A 96 4.41 10.85 2.40
CA ALA A 96 3.16 10.58 3.11
C ALA A 96 2.13 11.62 2.70
N GLY A 97 0.87 11.24 2.50
CA GLY A 97 -0.14 12.22 2.12
C GLY A 97 -1.42 12.11 2.89
N GLY A 98 -2.22 13.16 2.73
CA GLY A 98 -3.59 13.19 3.21
C GLY A 98 -4.53 12.72 2.12
N LEU A 99 -5.24 11.61 2.36
CA LEU A 99 -6.24 11.10 1.44
C LEU A 99 -7.32 12.14 1.15
N VAL A 100 -7.74 12.89 2.18
CA VAL A 100 -8.81 13.89 2.08
C VAL A 100 -8.26 15.23 1.65
N SER A 101 -7.21 15.73 2.31
CA SER A 101 -6.65 17.07 2.07
C SER A 101 -5.85 17.19 0.77
N ASN A 102 -5.46 16.06 0.17
CA ASN A 102 -4.63 16.00 -1.03
C ASN A 102 -3.24 16.64 -0.88
N ARG A 103 -2.77 16.80 0.36
CA ARG A 103 -1.43 17.30 0.69
C ARG A 103 -0.42 16.17 0.62
N LEU A 104 0.81 16.50 0.25
CA LEU A 104 1.96 15.61 0.35
C LEU A 104 2.98 16.18 1.33
N PHE A 105 3.51 15.32 2.18
CA PHE A 105 4.55 15.59 3.16
C PHE A 105 5.76 14.72 2.83
N ILE A 106 6.92 15.35 2.67
CA ILE A 106 8.18 14.66 2.37
C ILE A 106 9.07 14.79 3.59
N TYR A 107 9.38 13.65 4.22
CA TYR A 107 10.26 13.56 5.37
C TYR A 107 11.63 13.04 4.96
N ASP A 108 12.70 13.68 5.44
CA ASP A 108 14.05 13.12 5.43
C ASP A 108 14.17 12.12 6.58
N VAL A 109 14.54 10.89 6.25
CA VAL A 109 14.76 9.80 7.21
C VAL A 109 16.18 9.24 7.14
N LYS A 110 17.04 9.83 6.31
CA LYS A 110 18.45 9.41 6.16
C LYS A 110 19.35 10.09 7.18
N THR A 111 19.14 11.37 7.45
CA THR A 111 20.04 12.17 8.30
C THR A 111 20.02 11.68 9.76
N ASP A 112 18.83 11.49 10.32
CA ASP A 112 18.62 10.83 11.62
C ASP A 112 17.31 10.03 11.55
N PRO A 113 17.39 8.70 11.32
CA PRO A 113 16.20 7.86 11.25
C PRO A 113 15.35 7.88 12.53
N ARG A 114 15.93 8.13 13.71
CA ARG A 114 15.19 8.22 14.98
C ARG A 114 14.49 9.57 15.15
N HIS A 115 14.92 10.60 14.41
CA HIS A 115 14.37 11.96 14.43
C HIS A 115 14.21 12.52 13.00
N PRO A 116 13.28 11.98 12.21
CA PRO A 116 13.09 12.43 10.83
C PRO A 116 12.66 13.91 10.79
N ALA A 117 12.91 14.57 9.66
CA ALA A 117 12.60 15.98 9.47
C ALA A 117 11.61 16.16 8.33
N LEU A 118 10.52 16.91 8.55
CA LEU A 118 9.65 17.36 7.45
C LEU A 118 10.40 18.39 6.61
N ILE A 119 10.84 18.01 5.42
CA ILE A 119 11.68 18.86 4.55
C ILE A 119 10.89 19.57 3.46
N LYS A 120 9.68 19.10 3.12
CA LYS A 120 8.82 19.73 2.12
C LYS A 120 7.35 19.36 2.33
N THR A 121 6.47 20.33 2.11
CA THR A 121 5.02 20.12 2.01
C THR A 121 4.53 20.62 0.64
N ILE A 122 3.80 19.78 -0.08
CA ILE A 122 3.04 20.18 -1.27
C ILE A 122 1.59 20.39 -0.82
N PRO A 123 1.05 21.61 -0.93
CA PRO A 123 -0.24 21.94 -0.35
C PRO A 123 -1.44 21.38 -1.11
N ASP A 124 -1.26 21.02 -2.39
CA ASP A 124 -2.31 20.45 -3.23
C ASP A 124 -1.69 19.66 -4.39
N LEU A 125 -1.76 18.33 -4.32
CA LEU A 125 -1.35 17.44 -5.40
C LEU A 125 -2.23 17.58 -6.65
N GLY A 126 -3.50 17.96 -6.49
CA GLY A 126 -4.46 18.11 -7.57
C GLY A 126 -4.15 19.30 -8.46
N ALA A 127 -3.64 20.39 -7.88
CA ALA A 127 -3.16 21.54 -8.63
C ALA A 127 -1.98 21.21 -9.57
N ILE A 128 -1.09 20.28 -9.17
CA ILE A 128 0.10 19.95 -9.97
C ILE A 128 -0.06 18.71 -10.86
N SER A 129 -0.95 17.78 -10.48
CA SER A 129 -1.10 16.49 -11.19
C SER A 129 -2.43 16.33 -11.91
N GLY A 130 -3.47 17.08 -11.51
CA GLY A 130 -4.83 16.90 -11.99
C GLY A 130 -5.62 15.78 -11.29
N TYR A 131 -5.09 15.18 -10.21
CA TYR A 131 -5.71 14.07 -9.47
C TYR A 131 -5.77 14.30 -7.96
N THR A 132 -6.68 13.60 -7.28
CA THR A 132 -6.92 13.72 -5.83
C THR A 132 -7.14 12.36 -5.18
N GLY A 133 -7.08 12.32 -3.85
CA GLY A 133 -7.11 11.09 -3.07
C GLY A 133 -5.84 10.27 -3.22
N PRO A 134 -4.67 10.76 -2.78
CA PRO A 134 -3.44 10.00 -2.85
C PRO A 134 -3.51 8.82 -1.88
N HIS A 135 -3.47 7.60 -2.41
CA HIS A 135 -3.62 6.36 -1.66
C HIS A 135 -2.29 5.62 -1.60
N THR A 136 -2.02 4.65 -2.47
CA THR A 136 -0.75 3.89 -2.42
C THR A 136 0.44 4.70 -2.90
N TYR A 137 1.56 4.60 -2.18
CA TYR A 137 2.87 5.13 -2.55
C TYR A 137 3.83 4.00 -2.88
N TYR A 138 4.27 3.93 -4.14
CA TYR A 138 5.14 2.89 -4.64
C TYR A 138 6.47 3.48 -5.08
N ALA A 139 7.57 3.08 -4.44
CA ALA A 139 8.91 3.48 -4.85
C ALA A 139 9.19 3.03 -6.29
N VAL A 140 9.63 3.93 -7.16
CA VAL A 140 10.01 3.60 -8.54
C VAL A 140 11.30 4.31 -8.92
N PRO A 141 12.11 3.79 -9.86
CA PRO A 141 13.31 4.49 -10.29
C PRO A 141 13.03 5.95 -10.68
N GLY A 142 13.76 6.89 -10.08
CA GLY A 142 13.59 8.33 -10.33
C GLY A 142 12.47 9.02 -9.53
N GLY A 143 11.81 8.36 -8.59
CA GLY A 143 10.87 9.01 -7.66
C GLY A 143 9.85 8.07 -7.02
N VAL A 144 8.59 8.51 -6.97
CA VAL A 144 7.48 7.76 -6.36
C VAL A 144 6.30 7.75 -7.33
N MET A 145 5.64 6.60 -7.45
CA MET A 145 4.37 6.46 -8.14
C MET A 145 3.26 6.39 -7.10
N ILE A 146 2.20 7.17 -7.29
CA ILE A 146 1.10 7.30 -6.34
C ILE A 146 -0.19 6.88 -7.03
N ALA A 147 -0.93 5.94 -6.44
CA ALA A 147 -2.29 5.64 -6.87
C ALA A 147 -3.23 6.73 -6.35
N MET A 148 -3.81 7.51 -7.25
CA MET A 148 -4.74 8.60 -6.94
C MET A 148 -6.16 8.11 -7.22
N LEU A 149 -7.04 8.17 -6.21
CA LEU A 149 -8.38 7.62 -6.28
C LEU A 149 -9.26 8.26 -7.35
N GLY A 150 -9.08 9.54 -7.66
CA GLY A 150 -9.92 10.27 -8.60
C GLY A 150 -9.27 11.46 -9.28
N SER A 151 -9.98 12.09 -10.20
CA SER A 151 -9.61 13.35 -10.83
C SER A 151 -9.58 14.48 -9.80
N LYS A 152 -9.01 15.65 -10.13
CA LYS A 152 -8.93 16.81 -9.22
C LYS A 152 -10.28 17.23 -8.64
N ASP A 153 -11.38 16.97 -9.35
CA ASP A 153 -12.73 17.35 -8.94
C ASP A 153 -13.38 16.27 -8.04
N GLY A 154 -12.63 15.22 -7.69
CA GLY A 154 -13.08 14.13 -6.81
C GLY A 154 -13.91 13.05 -7.50
N THR A 155 -14.04 13.12 -8.82
CA THR A 155 -14.76 12.17 -9.69
C THR A 155 -13.77 11.20 -10.36
N GLY A 156 -14.19 10.52 -11.42
CA GLY A 156 -13.32 9.68 -12.25
C GLY A 156 -12.73 10.38 -13.49
N PRO A 157 -11.72 9.76 -14.12
CA PRO A 157 -11.02 8.58 -13.63
C PRO A 157 -9.97 8.93 -12.54
N GLY A 158 -9.64 7.96 -11.70
CA GLY A 158 -8.39 7.96 -10.94
C GLY A 158 -7.17 7.72 -11.84
N ALA A 159 -5.96 7.76 -11.27
CA ALA A 159 -4.73 7.58 -12.05
C ALA A 159 -3.54 7.13 -11.20
N LEU A 160 -2.53 6.57 -11.85
CA LEU A 160 -1.18 6.50 -11.29
C LEU A 160 -0.44 7.79 -11.62
N VAL A 161 -0.06 8.56 -10.61
CA VAL A 161 0.71 9.79 -10.75
C VAL A 161 2.17 9.52 -10.37
N ARG A 162 3.11 9.93 -11.22
CA ARG A 162 4.54 9.86 -10.92
C ARG A 162 5.05 11.22 -10.50
N LEU A 163 5.71 11.26 -9.34
CA LEU A 163 6.48 12.39 -8.86
C LEU A 163 7.98 12.04 -8.89
N ASP A 164 8.84 13.04 -9.09
CA ASP A 164 10.28 12.89 -8.88
C ASP A 164 10.65 12.87 -7.39
N GLU A 165 11.93 12.66 -7.07
CA GLU A 165 12.42 12.63 -5.68
C GLU A 165 12.24 13.97 -4.94
N GLN A 166 12.03 15.07 -5.67
CA GLN A 166 11.75 16.39 -5.12
C GLN A 166 10.24 16.66 -5.01
N GLY A 167 9.39 15.73 -5.43
CA GLY A 167 7.93 15.86 -5.40
C GLY A 167 7.35 16.66 -6.58
N ASN A 168 8.10 16.88 -7.65
CA ASN A 168 7.57 17.53 -8.84
C ASN A 168 6.82 16.51 -9.71
N PHE A 169 5.73 16.95 -10.34
CA PHE A 169 4.95 16.13 -11.25
C PHE A 169 5.77 15.73 -12.49
N VAL A 170 5.74 14.43 -12.84
CA VAL A 170 6.41 13.87 -14.01
C VAL A 170 5.41 13.41 -15.05
N SER A 171 4.43 12.58 -14.65
CA SER A 171 3.46 11.98 -15.56
C SER A 171 2.25 11.44 -14.82
N ALA A 172 1.15 11.20 -15.54
CA ALA A 172 -0.01 10.46 -15.03
C ALA A 172 -0.45 9.39 -16.03
N LEU A 173 -0.92 8.25 -15.51
CA LEU A 173 -1.54 7.17 -16.26
C LEU A 173 -2.97 6.98 -15.74
N PRO A 174 -3.99 7.53 -16.42
CA PRO A 174 -5.39 7.40 -16.00
C PRO A 174 -5.86 5.95 -16.01
N ALA A 175 -6.69 5.57 -15.04
CA ALA A 175 -7.43 4.32 -15.08
C ALA A 175 -8.27 4.22 -16.37
N PRO A 176 -8.52 3.01 -16.90
CA PRO A 176 -9.50 2.83 -17.98
C PRO A 176 -10.83 3.44 -17.57
N ASN A 177 -11.42 4.27 -18.42
CA ASN A 177 -12.71 4.91 -18.18
C ASN A 177 -13.69 4.52 -19.29
N ARG A 178 -14.80 3.91 -18.91
CA ARG A 178 -15.85 3.38 -19.80
C ARG A 178 -17.23 3.76 -19.25
N PRO A 179 -18.30 3.73 -20.06
CA PRO A 179 -19.64 4.05 -19.57
C PRO A 179 -20.12 3.20 -18.37
N ASP A 180 -19.59 1.98 -18.24
CA ASP A 180 -19.89 0.99 -17.21
C ASP A 180 -18.81 0.88 -16.11
N ASP A 181 -17.67 1.55 -16.27
CA ASP A 181 -16.58 1.63 -15.28
C ASP A 181 -16.04 3.07 -15.27
N PRO A 182 -16.40 3.90 -14.27
CA PRO A 182 -16.05 5.30 -14.24
C PRO A 182 -14.56 5.55 -13.96
N GLY A 183 -13.72 4.51 -13.99
CA GLY A 183 -12.28 4.58 -13.82
C GLY A 183 -11.91 4.72 -12.35
N TYR A 184 -12.19 3.69 -11.58
CA TYR A 184 -11.73 3.60 -10.19
C TYR A 184 -10.23 3.24 -10.12
N MET A 185 -9.58 3.68 -9.04
CA MET A 185 -8.20 3.38 -8.69
C MET A 185 -8.14 3.12 -7.18
N TYR A 186 -7.20 2.31 -6.71
CA TYR A 186 -6.94 2.12 -5.29
C TYR A 186 -5.46 1.81 -5.02
N ASP A 187 -5.02 0.59 -5.30
CA ASP A 187 -3.66 0.12 -5.04
C ASP A 187 -2.90 -0.22 -6.34
N VAL A 188 -1.58 -0.38 -6.22
CA VAL A 188 -0.70 -0.75 -7.33
C VAL A 188 0.42 -1.69 -6.88
N GLY A 189 0.67 -2.74 -7.67
CA GLY A 189 1.80 -3.64 -7.48
C GLY A 189 2.53 -3.92 -8.80
N VAL A 190 3.87 -3.86 -8.79
CA VAL A 190 4.70 -4.02 -9.99
C VAL A 190 5.52 -5.32 -9.93
N LYS A 191 5.52 -6.09 -11.02
CA LYS A 191 6.40 -7.25 -11.25
C LYS A 191 7.29 -7.02 -12.48
N PRO A 192 8.47 -6.40 -12.32
CA PRO A 192 9.33 -6.01 -13.43
C PRO A 192 9.81 -7.19 -14.28
N GLU A 193 10.02 -8.36 -13.68
CA GLU A 193 10.48 -9.57 -14.35
C GLU A 193 9.47 -10.08 -15.37
N LEU A 194 8.18 -9.77 -15.18
CA LEU A 194 7.10 -10.10 -16.10
C LEU A 194 6.71 -8.93 -17.01
N ASN A 195 7.30 -7.76 -16.80
CA ASN A 195 6.83 -6.50 -17.36
C ASN A 195 5.32 -6.32 -17.09
N ARG A 196 4.91 -6.55 -15.84
CA ARG A 196 3.52 -6.42 -15.40
C ARG A 196 3.40 -5.42 -14.27
N MET A 197 2.32 -4.68 -14.28
CA MET A 197 1.83 -3.90 -13.15
C MET A 197 0.34 -4.19 -13.02
N VAL A 198 -0.16 -4.29 -11.79
CA VAL A 198 -1.57 -4.51 -11.50
C VAL A 198 -2.07 -3.34 -10.68
N THR A 199 -3.23 -2.80 -11.04
CA THR A 199 -3.95 -1.80 -10.24
C THR A 199 -5.33 -2.32 -9.89
N SER A 200 -5.84 -1.85 -8.76
CA SER A 200 -7.14 -2.26 -8.22
C SER A 200 -8.10 -1.07 -8.10
N SER A 201 -9.28 -1.30 -7.52
CA SER A 201 -10.39 -0.34 -7.56
C SER A 201 -11.15 -0.27 -6.24
N TRP A 202 -11.45 0.95 -5.79
CA TRP A 202 -12.35 1.19 -4.66
C TRP A 202 -13.45 2.18 -5.03
N THR A 203 -13.27 3.47 -4.74
CA THR A 203 -14.27 4.51 -4.99
C THR A 203 -13.61 5.87 -5.24
N HIS A 204 -14.36 6.79 -5.84
CA HIS A 204 -13.93 8.17 -6.05
C HIS A 204 -14.08 9.03 -4.79
N PRO A 205 -13.21 10.04 -4.59
CA PRO A 205 -13.21 10.90 -3.40
C PRO A 205 -14.54 11.57 -3.04
N HIS A 206 -15.38 11.95 -4.02
CA HIS A 206 -16.66 12.59 -3.70
C HIS A 206 -17.66 11.64 -2.99
N HIS A 207 -17.47 10.32 -3.06
CA HIS A 207 -18.43 9.37 -2.49
C HIS A 207 -18.28 9.19 -0.98
N PHE A 208 -17.08 9.32 -0.42
CA PHE A 208 -16.82 9.11 1.01
C PHE A 208 -16.59 10.39 1.81
N ARG A 209 -16.47 11.54 1.13
CA ARG A 209 -16.41 12.84 1.82
C ARG A 209 -17.78 13.18 2.42
N GLY A 210 -17.91 12.93 3.72
CA GLY A 210 -19.08 13.30 4.53
C GLY A 210 -20.32 12.43 4.38
N ASN A 211 -20.25 11.29 3.69
CA ASN A 211 -21.36 10.36 3.50
C ASN A 211 -20.88 8.89 3.54
N PRO A 212 -21.74 7.93 3.94
CA PRO A 212 -21.47 6.52 3.72
C PRO A 212 -21.44 6.22 2.23
N ILE A 213 -20.52 5.35 1.82
CA ILE A 213 -20.38 4.95 0.42
C ILE A 213 -21.55 4.03 0.05
N ALA A 214 -22.29 4.38 -1.00
CA ALA A 214 -23.36 3.54 -1.52
C ALA A 214 -22.79 2.28 -2.23
N PRO A 215 -23.44 1.10 -2.14
CA PRO A 215 -22.94 -0.14 -2.73
C PRO A 215 -22.67 -0.09 -4.24
N GLU A 216 -23.39 0.76 -4.98
CA GLU A 216 -23.21 0.99 -6.41
C GLU A 216 -21.98 1.84 -6.74
N ASN A 217 -21.43 2.55 -5.76
CA ASN A 217 -20.31 3.48 -5.92
C ASN A 217 -18.95 2.84 -5.63
N VAL A 218 -18.86 1.50 -5.65
CA VAL A 218 -17.60 0.77 -5.48
C VAL A 218 -17.27 -0.11 -6.69
N GLY A 219 -15.99 -0.10 -7.06
CA GLY A 219 -15.45 -0.85 -8.18
C GLY A 219 -15.30 -2.34 -7.91
N ASP A 220 -15.12 -3.09 -9.00
CA ASP A 220 -14.73 -4.51 -9.04
C ASP A 220 -13.59 -4.77 -10.04
N ALA A 221 -13.10 -3.73 -10.71
CA ALA A 221 -12.12 -3.85 -11.77
C ALA A 221 -10.70 -4.05 -11.22
N VAL A 222 -9.98 -4.98 -11.83
CA VAL A 222 -8.54 -5.16 -11.67
C VAL A 222 -7.89 -5.03 -13.04
N VAL A 223 -6.93 -4.13 -13.17
CA VAL A 223 -6.31 -3.78 -14.45
C VAL A 223 -4.88 -4.27 -14.46
N VAL A 224 -4.52 -5.03 -15.50
CA VAL A 224 -3.16 -5.47 -15.77
C VAL A 224 -2.57 -4.59 -16.86
N TRP A 225 -1.39 -4.06 -16.59
CA TRP A 225 -0.67 -3.12 -17.45
C TRP A 225 0.65 -3.72 -17.92
N ASP A 226 1.05 -3.34 -19.13
CA ASP A 226 2.45 -3.36 -19.53
C ASP A 226 3.18 -2.28 -18.74
N TRP A 227 4.03 -2.70 -17.80
CA TRP A 227 4.70 -1.80 -16.88
C TRP A 227 5.58 -0.77 -17.61
N LYS A 228 6.39 -1.22 -18.58
CA LYS A 228 7.30 -0.35 -19.32
C LYS A 228 6.57 0.61 -20.27
N ALA A 229 5.52 0.12 -20.93
CA ALA A 229 4.79 0.90 -21.93
C ALA A 229 3.66 1.75 -21.33
N GLY A 230 3.23 1.48 -20.10
CA GLY A 230 2.07 2.13 -19.48
C GLY A 230 0.77 1.83 -20.21
N LYS A 231 0.63 0.63 -20.81
CA LYS A 231 -0.53 0.24 -21.62
C LYS A 231 -1.36 -0.83 -20.93
N VAL A 232 -2.67 -0.68 -20.96
CA VAL A 232 -3.59 -1.72 -20.49
C VAL A 232 -3.45 -2.97 -21.35
N LEU A 233 -3.24 -4.12 -20.72
CA LEU A 233 -3.18 -5.44 -21.36
C LEU A 233 -4.46 -6.24 -21.11
N GLN A 234 -5.06 -6.08 -19.92
CA GLN A 234 -6.20 -6.87 -19.48
C GLN A 234 -6.98 -6.07 -18.43
N VAL A 235 -8.29 -6.20 -18.46
CA VAL A 235 -9.20 -5.76 -17.40
C VAL A 235 -10.01 -6.99 -17.02
N GLU A 236 -10.04 -7.32 -15.73
CA GLU A 236 -10.87 -8.37 -15.17
C GLU A 236 -11.77 -7.77 -14.10
N HIS A 237 -12.91 -8.40 -13.87
CA HIS A 237 -13.85 -8.01 -12.82
C HIS A 237 -13.92 -9.13 -11.79
N LEU A 238 -13.57 -8.81 -10.55
CA LEU A 238 -13.61 -9.73 -9.41
C LEU A 238 -14.87 -9.46 -8.59
N ASP A 239 -14.81 -9.81 -7.29
CA ASP A 239 -15.80 -9.31 -6.33
C ASP A 239 -15.54 -7.84 -5.98
N LYS A 240 -16.56 -7.16 -5.46
CA LYS A 240 -16.53 -5.72 -5.13
C LYS A 240 -15.45 -5.34 -4.12
N MET A 241 -14.92 -4.13 -4.30
CA MET A 241 -13.80 -3.54 -3.54
C MET A 241 -12.54 -4.42 -3.56
N PRO A 242 -11.99 -4.76 -4.74
CA PRO A 242 -10.65 -5.32 -4.83
C PRO A 242 -9.65 -4.24 -4.36
N LEU A 243 -9.05 -4.45 -3.20
CA LEU A 243 -8.21 -3.45 -2.52
C LEU A 243 -6.73 -3.72 -2.79
N GLU A 244 -6.07 -4.49 -1.94
CA GLU A 244 -4.61 -4.56 -1.88
C GLU A 244 -4.03 -5.55 -2.89
N VAL A 245 -3.12 -5.07 -3.73
CA VAL A 245 -2.39 -5.83 -4.74
C VAL A 245 -1.08 -6.31 -4.12
N ARG A 246 -0.96 -7.62 -3.87
CA ARG A 246 0.27 -8.22 -3.34
C ARG A 246 0.84 -9.26 -4.29
N TRP A 247 1.91 -8.91 -5.02
CA TRP A 247 2.70 -9.90 -5.73
C TRP A 247 3.42 -10.81 -4.75
N GLN A 248 3.51 -12.10 -5.05
CA GLN A 248 4.46 -12.97 -4.37
C GLN A 248 5.89 -12.48 -4.60
N HIS A 249 6.70 -12.57 -3.55
CA HIS A 249 8.06 -12.05 -3.50
C HIS A 249 9.00 -12.82 -4.42
N GLY A 250 9.97 -12.10 -4.97
CA GLY A 250 11.11 -12.65 -5.70
C GLY A 250 10.94 -12.93 -7.19
N PRO A 251 12.07 -12.97 -7.92
CA PRO A 251 12.08 -12.86 -9.38
C PRO A 251 11.49 -14.09 -10.09
N ALA A 252 11.39 -15.23 -9.41
CA ALA A 252 10.81 -16.45 -9.94
C ALA A 252 9.29 -16.55 -9.73
N ALA A 253 8.72 -15.76 -8.80
CA ALA A 253 7.29 -15.84 -8.49
C ALA A 253 6.43 -15.32 -9.64
N ARG A 254 5.31 -16.00 -9.88
CA ARG A 254 4.42 -15.76 -11.03
C ARG A 254 2.97 -15.48 -10.62
N GLY A 255 2.70 -15.30 -9.33
CA GLY A 255 1.36 -15.04 -8.83
C GLY A 255 1.33 -14.00 -7.73
N GLY A 256 0.15 -13.80 -7.16
CA GLY A 256 -0.10 -12.86 -6.08
C GLY A 256 -1.54 -12.92 -5.58
N PHE A 257 -1.85 -12.10 -4.58
CA PHE A 257 -3.14 -12.09 -3.89
C PHE A 257 -3.77 -10.71 -3.87
N ILE A 258 -5.10 -10.67 -3.92
CA ILE A 258 -5.92 -9.48 -3.74
C ILE A 258 -7.14 -9.79 -2.87
N ASN A 259 -7.44 -8.91 -1.93
CA ASN A 259 -8.65 -8.96 -1.11
C ASN A 259 -9.79 -8.18 -1.76
N CYS A 260 -10.98 -8.76 -1.75
CA CYS A 260 -12.22 -8.08 -2.12
C CYS A 260 -13.03 -7.81 -0.85
N ALA A 261 -12.86 -6.62 -0.29
CA ALA A 261 -13.41 -6.26 1.02
C ALA A 261 -14.96 -6.29 1.04
N GLY A 262 -15.59 -5.88 -0.07
CA GLY A 262 -17.04 -5.79 -0.20
C GLY A 262 -17.76 -7.14 -0.23
N ALA A 263 -17.05 -8.22 -0.58
CA ALA A 263 -17.58 -9.59 -0.61
C ALA A 263 -16.96 -10.51 0.44
N SER A 264 -16.00 -10.01 1.23
CA SER A 264 -15.24 -10.83 2.19
C SER A 264 -14.55 -12.04 1.53
N THR A 265 -13.88 -11.81 0.41
CA THR A 265 -13.19 -12.87 -0.36
C THR A 265 -11.73 -12.51 -0.61
N ILE A 266 -10.90 -13.54 -0.76
CA ILE A 266 -9.50 -13.40 -1.22
C ILE A 266 -9.35 -14.14 -2.54
N TRP A 267 -8.70 -13.47 -3.48
CA TRP A 267 -8.40 -13.98 -4.81
C TRP A 267 -6.89 -14.15 -4.96
N TYR A 268 -6.51 -15.19 -5.69
CA TYR A 268 -5.16 -15.44 -6.15
C TYR A 268 -5.12 -15.22 -7.65
N TRP A 269 -4.04 -14.65 -8.18
CA TRP A 269 -3.75 -14.69 -9.61
C TRP A 269 -2.46 -15.43 -9.90
N GLU A 270 -2.39 -16.01 -11.10
CA GLU A 270 -1.18 -16.60 -11.65
C GLU A 270 -0.98 -16.16 -13.11
N ASP A 271 0.26 -15.92 -13.51
CA ASP A 271 0.63 -15.72 -14.91
C ASP A 271 0.56 -17.05 -15.67
N LYS A 272 -0.34 -17.10 -16.67
CA LYS A 272 -0.49 -18.20 -17.62
C LYS A 272 -0.07 -17.75 -19.00
N GLY A 273 1.24 -17.74 -19.23
CA GLY A 273 1.81 -17.38 -20.53
C GLY A 273 1.57 -15.93 -20.89
N GLY A 274 1.72 -15.02 -19.92
CA GLY A 274 1.58 -13.57 -20.12
C GLY A 274 0.20 -12.98 -19.85
N LYS A 275 -0.83 -13.81 -19.59
CA LYS A 275 -2.15 -13.38 -19.11
C LYS A 275 -2.30 -13.77 -17.63
N LEU A 276 -2.80 -12.87 -16.78
CA LEU A 276 -3.05 -13.19 -15.38
C LEU A 276 -4.43 -13.86 -15.25
N ALA A 277 -4.48 -15.06 -14.66
CA ALA A 277 -5.71 -15.78 -14.38
C ALA A 277 -6.08 -15.61 -12.90
N PHE A 278 -7.22 -14.98 -12.62
CA PHE A 278 -7.69 -14.74 -11.25
C PHE A 278 -8.64 -15.85 -10.81
N THR A 279 -8.48 -16.32 -9.57
CA THR A 279 -9.32 -17.36 -8.97
C THR A 279 -9.61 -17.01 -7.52
N ARG A 280 -10.88 -17.08 -7.13
CA ARG A 280 -11.28 -16.93 -5.73
C ARG A 280 -10.76 -18.13 -4.94
N VAL A 281 -9.93 -17.89 -3.94
CA VAL A 281 -9.28 -18.95 -3.15
C VAL A 281 -9.79 -19.03 -1.72
N ILE A 282 -10.29 -17.93 -1.15
CA ILE A 282 -10.86 -17.90 0.20
C ILE A 282 -12.19 -17.17 0.17
N GLN A 283 -13.19 -17.76 0.84
CA GLN A 283 -14.41 -17.09 1.28
C GLN A 283 -14.33 -16.95 2.79
N LEU A 284 -14.27 -15.72 3.28
CA LEU A 284 -14.33 -15.42 4.71
C LEU A 284 -15.79 -15.36 5.17
N PRO A 285 -16.06 -15.46 6.49
CA PRO A 285 -17.38 -15.21 7.04
C PRO A 285 -17.94 -13.87 6.57
N ALA A 286 -19.27 -13.82 6.38
CA ALA A 286 -19.94 -12.57 6.07
C ALA A 286 -19.58 -11.50 7.12
N SER A 287 -19.39 -10.26 6.66
CA SER A 287 -18.98 -9.13 7.51
C SER A 287 -17.58 -9.27 8.11
N SER A 288 -16.64 -9.97 7.45
CA SER A 288 -15.23 -9.99 7.89
C SER A 288 -14.46 -8.73 7.44
N THR A 289 -14.87 -8.13 6.32
CA THR A 289 -14.24 -6.94 5.71
C THR A 289 -12.71 -7.04 5.70
N PRO A 290 -12.11 -7.94 4.88
CA PRO A 290 -10.68 -8.05 4.77
C PRO A 290 -10.13 -6.75 4.21
N ALA A 291 -9.50 -5.91 5.04
CA ALA A 291 -9.11 -4.56 4.66
C ALA A 291 -7.70 -4.54 4.07
N ASP A 292 -6.75 -5.26 4.68
CA ASP A 292 -5.38 -5.39 4.19
C ASP A 292 -4.94 -6.86 4.14
N VAL A 293 -3.99 -7.15 3.25
CA VAL A 293 -3.33 -8.44 3.12
C VAL A 293 -1.82 -8.27 2.97
N ARG A 294 -1.05 -9.20 3.57
CA ARG A 294 0.41 -9.22 3.49
C ARG A 294 0.94 -10.64 3.29
N ILE A 295 1.95 -10.79 2.44
CA ILE A 295 2.59 -12.07 2.15
C ILE A 295 3.92 -12.10 2.88
N SER A 296 4.20 -13.17 3.64
CA SER A 296 5.53 -13.36 4.26
C SER A 296 6.61 -13.43 3.18
N TYR A 297 7.83 -12.94 3.47
CA TYR A 297 8.93 -12.90 2.48
C TYR A 297 9.26 -14.25 1.83
N ASP A 298 9.05 -15.36 2.54
CA ASP A 298 9.22 -16.73 2.02
C ASP A 298 8.03 -17.25 1.19
N ASN A 299 7.00 -16.42 0.98
CA ASN A 299 5.75 -16.71 0.31
C ASN A 299 4.92 -17.86 0.92
N ARG A 300 5.15 -18.21 2.19
CA ARG A 300 4.46 -19.34 2.85
C ARG A 300 3.18 -18.95 3.57
N LEU A 301 3.09 -17.71 4.04
CA LEU A 301 1.96 -17.20 4.81
C LEU A 301 1.34 -16.01 4.11
N LEU A 302 0.01 -15.95 4.17
CA LEU A 302 -0.79 -14.78 3.82
C LEU A 302 -1.49 -14.34 5.10
N TYR A 303 -1.19 -13.13 5.55
CA TYR A 303 -1.86 -12.48 6.67
C TYR A 303 -3.01 -11.63 6.14
N VAL A 304 -4.17 -11.70 6.79
CA VAL A 304 -5.37 -10.96 6.41
C VAL A 304 -5.91 -10.21 7.63
N SER A 305 -6.03 -8.88 7.53
CA SER A 305 -6.66 -8.07 8.58
C SER A 305 -8.17 -8.00 8.38
N LEU A 306 -8.94 -8.37 9.41
CA LEU A 306 -10.40 -8.36 9.39
C LEU A 306 -10.90 -7.14 10.16
N PHE A 307 -11.19 -6.07 9.43
CA PHE A 307 -11.61 -4.78 10.01
C PHE A 307 -12.91 -4.94 10.79
N THR A 308 -13.84 -5.73 10.24
CA THR A 308 -15.05 -6.13 10.93
C THR A 308 -14.80 -7.53 11.48
N GLY A 309 -14.47 -7.62 12.77
CA GLY A 309 -14.08 -8.89 13.41
C GLY A 309 -12.89 -8.78 14.35
N ASN A 310 -12.14 -7.67 14.28
CA ASN A 310 -11.03 -7.34 15.18
C ASN A 310 -9.99 -8.46 15.26
N ALA A 311 -9.62 -9.03 14.11
CA ALA A 311 -8.73 -10.18 14.03
C ALA A 311 -7.72 -10.05 12.89
N VAL A 312 -6.59 -10.74 13.04
CA VAL A 312 -5.67 -11.08 11.95
C VAL A 312 -5.71 -12.59 11.78
N GLN A 313 -5.89 -13.07 10.55
CA GLN A 313 -5.85 -14.48 10.18
C GLN A 313 -4.61 -14.79 9.36
#